data_AF-A0A378AP62-F1
#
_entry.id   AF-A0A378AP62-F1
#
_cell.length_a   1.000
_cell.length_b   1.000
_cell.length_c   1.000
_cell.angle_alpha   90.00
_cell.angle_beta   90.00
_cell.angle_gamma   90.00
#
_symmetry.space_group_name_H-M   'P 1'
#
loop_
_entity.id
_entity.type
_entity.pdbx_description
1 polymer ?
#
loop_
_entity_poly.entity_id
_entity_poly.type
_entity_poly.pdbx_seq_one_letter_code
_entity_poly.pdbx_strand_id
1 'polypeptide(L)'
;MSQSHFFAHLSRLKLINRWPLMRNVRTENVSEHSLQVAMVAHALAAIKNRKFGGQVNAERIALLAMYHDASEVLTGDLPTPVKYFNSQIAQEYKAIEKIAQQKLVDMVPDELRDIFEPLIDEHHYSEEEQSIVKQADALCAYLKCLEELSAGNNEFLLAKGRLERPWHRGAARRWITLCKCSSQASSCRWTKLARIRRCKVLAGRRLCSTRPEYLKTETVPGSAGRRPPSPVW
;
A
#
# COMPACT_ATOMS: atom_id res chain seq x y z
N MET A 1 -17.64 36.91 8.85
CA MET A 1 -17.32 35.63 8.17
C MET A 1 -18.62 34.90 7.94
N SER A 2 -18.84 34.33 6.75
CA SER A 2 -19.99 33.45 6.53
C SER A 2 -19.79 32.14 7.30
N GLN A 3 -20.87 31.52 7.78
CA GLN A 3 -20.77 30.22 8.46
C GLN A 3 -20.56 29.11 7.43
N SER A 4 -19.49 28.33 7.58
CA SER A 4 -19.24 27.15 6.75
C SER A 4 -19.87 25.90 7.37
N HIS A 5 -20.52 25.10 6.54
CA HIS A 5 -21.05 23.79 6.92
C HIS A 5 -20.07 22.63 6.64
N PHE A 6 -18.86 22.91 6.13
CA PHE A 6 -17.89 21.90 5.69
C PHE A 6 -17.56 20.87 6.78
N PHE A 7 -17.08 21.32 7.96
CA PHE A 7 -16.80 20.43 9.09
C PHE A 7 -18.06 19.77 9.67
N ALA A 8 -19.23 20.42 9.58
CA ALA A 8 -20.48 19.81 9.99
C ALA A 8 -20.82 18.61 9.09
N HIS A 9 -20.58 18.71 7.78
CA HIS A 9 -20.66 17.57 6.86
C HIS A 9 -19.60 16.52 7.18
N LEU A 10 -18.30 16.84 7.25
CA LEU A 10 -17.26 15.84 7.58
C LEU A 10 -17.56 15.06 8.88
N SER A 11 -18.15 15.72 9.89
CA SER A 11 -18.56 15.06 11.13
C SER A 11 -19.57 13.92 10.96
N ARG A 12 -20.26 13.85 9.82
CA ARG A 12 -21.26 12.83 9.48
C ARG A 12 -20.67 11.60 8.78
N LEU A 13 -19.38 11.57 8.42
CA LEU A 13 -18.74 10.37 7.84
C LEU A 13 -18.86 9.13 8.75
N LYS A 14 -18.89 9.33 10.08
CA LYS A 14 -19.15 8.27 11.06
C LYS A 14 -20.57 7.68 11.04
N LEU A 15 -21.48 8.27 10.27
CA LEU A 15 -22.88 7.83 10.11
C LEU A 15 -23.09 7.03 8.82
N ILE A 16 -22.13 7.05 7.89
CA ILE A 16 -22.20 6.34 6.61
C ILE A 16 -21.56 4.97 6.81
N ASN A 17 -22.39 3.93 6.82
CA ASN A 17 -21.93 2.54 6.97
C ASN A 17 -21.53 1.95 5.62
N ARG A 18 -20.44 1.17 5.61
CA ARG A 18 -19.92 0.45 4.45
C ARG A 18 -20.40 -1.01 4.45
N TRP A 19 -20.22 -1.69 3.32
CA TRP A 19 -20.63 -3.08 3.10
C TRP A 19 -22.15 -3.35 3.29
N PRO A 20 -23.06 -2.51 2.78
CA PRO A 20 -24.49 -2.60 3.06
C PRO A 20 -25.19 -3.84 2.48
N LEU A 21 -24.55 -4.54 1.52
CA LEU A 21 -25.11 -5.72 0.84
C LEU A 21 -24.79 -7.05 1.55
N MET A 22 -24.13 -7.01 2.71
CA MET A 22 -23.63 -8.19 3.42
C MET A 22 -23.91 -8.04 4.91
N ARG A 23 -24.26 -9.14 5.59
CA ARG A 23 -24.33 -9.14 7.05
C ARG A 23 -22.92 -8.91 7.59
N ASN A 24 -22.74 -7.92 8.44
CA ASN A 24 -21.45 -7.66 9.10
C ASN A 24 -21.46 -8.24 10.51
N VAL A 25 -20.33 -8.79 10.98
CA VAL A 25 -20.13 -9.09 12.41
C VAL A 25 -19.81 -7.80 13.17
N ARG A 26 -19.02 -6.90 12.57
CA ARG A 26 -18.78 -5.55 13.05
C ARG A 26 -19.04 -4.56 11.91
N THR A 27 -20.07 -3.72 12.02
CA THR A 27 -20.30 -2.65 11.04
C THR A 27 -19.10 -1.72 10.98
N GLU A 28 -18.66 -1.41 9.76
CA GLU A 28 -17.61 -0.44 9.45
C GLU A 28 -18.27 0.84 8.92
N ASN A 29 -17.78 2.01 9.30
CA ASN A 29 -18.23 3.29 8.73
C ASN A 29 -17.08 4.00 8.00
N VAL A 30 -17.43 4.97 7.13
CA VAL A 30 -16.46 5.69 6.29
C VAL A 30 -15.38 6.38 7.14
N SER A 31 -15.73 6.93 8.30
CA SER A 31 -14.73 7.56 9.18
C SER A 31 -13.70 6.59 9.76
N GLU A 32 -14.07 5.33 10.02
CA GLU A 32 -13.14 4.28 10.45
C GLU A 32 -12.27 3.82 9.29
N HIS A 33 -12.89 3.58 8.13
CA HIS A 33 -12.20 3.18 6.89
C HIS A 33 -11.15 4.23 6.48
N SER A 34 -11.52 5.51 6.34
CA SER A 34 -10.57 6.56 5.93
C SER A 34 -9.39 6.72 6.88
N LEU A 35 -9.58 6.49 8.19
CA LEU A 35 -8.47 6.47 9.15
C LEU A 35 -7.54 5.26 8.92
N GLN A 36 -8.10 4.07 8.67
CA GLN A 36 -7.31 2.88 8.36
C GLN A 36 -6.54 3.05 7.03
N VAL A 37 -7.20 3.57 5.99
CA VAL A 37 -6.57 3.87 4.69
C VAL A 37 -5.45 4.89 4.85
N ALA A 38 -5.63 5.94 5.66
CA ALA A 38 -4.57 6.92 5.92
C ALA A 38 -3.32 6.30 6.57
N MET A 39 -3.51 5.45 7.58
CA MET A 39 -2.41 4.72 8.23
C MET A 39 -1.69 3.77 7.25
N VAL A 40 -2.45 3.03 6.45
CA VAL A 40 -1.89 2.08 5.46
C VAL A 40 -1.19 2.81 4.31
N ALA A 41 -1.78 3.88 3.76
CA ALA A 41 -1.21 4.67 2.68
C ALA A 41 0.10 5.35 3.09
N HIS A 42 0.13 5.94 4.29
CA HIS A 42 1.36 6.47 4.90
C HIS A 42 2.44 5.39 5.02
N ALA A 43 2.09 4.20 5.54
CA ALA A 43 3.03 3.09 5.68
C ALA A 43 3.56 2.60 4.31
N LEU A 44 2.70 2.47 3.30
CA LEU A 44 3.09 2.12 1.93
C LEU A 44 4.07 3.15 1.35
N ALA A 45 3.77 4.44 1.49
CA ALA A 45 4.62 5.54 1.03
C ALA A 45 6.00 5.54 1.74
N ALA A 46 6.01 5.44 3.06
CA ALA A 46 7.23 5.38 3.86
C ALA A 46 8.11 4.18 3.50
N ILE A 47 7.52 3.01 3.26
CA ILE A 47 8.27 1.82 2.83
C ILE A 47 8.71 1.93 1.35
N LYS A 48 7.90 2.53 0.47
CA LYS A 48 8.30 2.85 -0.93
C LYS A 48 9.58 3.68 -0.94
N ASN A 49 9.62 4.75 -0.16
CA ASN A 49 10.81 5.60 -0.04
C ASN A 49 11.98 4.84 0.57
N ARG A 50 11.77 4.16 1.71
CA ARG A 50 12.86 3.52 2.48
C ARG A 50 13.45 2.25 1.84
N LYS A 51 12.69 1.50 1.05
CA LYS A 51 13.08 0.17 0.54
C LYS A 51 13.08 0.05 -0.98
N PHE A 52 12.38 0.93 -1.69
CA PHE A 52 12.18 0.83 -3.13
C PHE A 52 12.61 2.08 -3.91
N GLY A 53 13.24 3.06 -3.24
CA GLY A 53 13.80 4.25 -3.89
C GLY A 53 12.77 5.28 -4.34
N GLY A 54 11.54 5.22 -3.83
CA GLY A 54 10.52 6.23 -4.07
C GLY A 54 10.88 7.61 -3.49
N GLN A 55 10.24 8.65 -4.02
CA GLN A 55 10.38 10.04 -3.57
C GLN A 55 8.99 10.68 -3.38
N VAL A 56 8.06 9.97 -2.73
CA VAL A 56 6.70 10.48 -2.45
C VAL A 56 6.62 11.15 -1.09
N ASN A 57 5.76 12.17 -0.93
CA ASN A 57 5.46 12.73 0.37
C ASN A 57 4.45 11.85 1.12
N ALA A 58 4.92 11.11 2.13
CA ALA A 58 4.09 10.18 2.90
C ALA A 58 3.03 10.88 3.78
N GLU A 59 3.34 12.07 4.31
CA GLU A 59 2.44 12.87 5.14
C GLU A 59 1.30 13.45 4.29
N ARG A 60 1.63 13.96 3.09
CA ARG A 60 0.65 14.36 2.09
C ARG A 60 -0.27 13.19 1.72
N ILE A 61 0.28 12.01 1.42
CA ILE A 61 -0.49 10.80 1.10
C ILE A 61 -1.42 10.39 2.26
N ALA A 62 -0.97 10.51 3.51
CA ALA A 62 -1.82 10.26 4.68
C ALA A 62 -3.03 11.21 4.68
N LEU A 63 -2.81 12.50 4.43
CA LEU A 63 -3.84 13.52 4.39
C LEU A 63 -4.81 13.30 3.21
N LEU A 64 -4.32 12.98 2.01
CA LEU A 64 -5.16 12.61 0.86
C LEU A 64 -6.07 11.41 1.19
N ALA A 65 -5.50 10.37 1.79
CA ALA A 65 -6.24 9.19 2.22
C ALA A 65 -7.27 9.46 3.32
N MET A 66 -7.12 10.51 4.14
CA MET A 66 -8.18 10.94 5.07
C MET A 66 -9.41 11.52 4.35
N TYR A 67 -9.23 12.11 3.16
CA TYR A 67 -10.28 12.79 2.41
C TYR A 67 -10.83 12.01 1.20
N HIS A 68 -10.24 10.86 0.82
CA HIS A 68 -10.61 10.14 -0.41
C HIS A 68 -12.12 9.83 -0.54
N ASP A 69 -12.74 9.28 0.51
CA ASP A 69 -14.18 8.97 0.57
C ASP A 69 -15.00 10.13 1.22
N ALA A 70 -14.45 11.36 1.33
CA ALA A 70 -15.14 12.46 2.02
C ALA A 70 -16.47 12.86 1.34
N SER A 71 -16.56 12.72 0.01
CA SER A 71 -17.78 12.97 -0.77
C SER A 71 -18.93 12.03 -0.45
N GLU A 72 -18.67 10.87 0.18
CA GLU A 72 -19.70 9.91 0.58
C GLU A 72 -20.64 10.45 1.67
N VAL A 73 -20.32 11.57 2.33
CA VAL A 73 -21.30 12.29 3.16
C VAL A 73 -22.50 12.83 2.36
N LEU A 74 -22.32 13.13 1.07
CA LEU A 74 -23.37 13.66 0.19
C LEU A 74 -24.03 12.56 -0.64
N THR A 75 -23.29 11.52 -1.04
CA THR A 75 -23.79 10.43 -1.90
C THR A 75 -24.24 9.18 -1.13
N GLY A 76 -23.73 8.96 0.08
CA GLY A 76 -23.70 7.66 0.74
C GLY A 76 -22.62 6.73 0.18
N ASP A 77 -22.31 5.66 0.93
CA ASP A 77 -21.49 4.53 0.45
C ASP A 77 -22.22 3.83 -0.69
N LEU A 78 -21.50 3.59 -1.79
CA LEU A 78 -22.03 2.94 -2.98
C LEU A 78 -21.24 1.65 -3.24
N PRO A 79 -21.85 0.47 -3.06
CA PRO A 79 -21.10 -0.78 -3.07
C PRO A 79 -20.49 -1.05 -4.47
N THR A 80 -19.22 -1.46 -4.48
CA THR A 80 -18.40 -1.69 -5.69
C THR A 80 -19.09 -2.47 -6.82
N PRO A 81 -19.90 -3.54 -6.56
CA PRO A 81 -20.60 -4.26 -7.63
C PRO A 81 -21.63 -3.42 -8.39
N VAL A 82 -22.18 -2.38 -7.75
CA VAL A 82 -23.12 -1.43 -8.36
C VAL A 82 -22.36 -0.35 -9.13
N LYS A 83 -21.28 0.22 -8.54
CA LYS A 83 -20.41 1.22 -9.21
C LYS A 83 -19.90 0.75 -10.58
N TYR A 84 -19.68 -0.56 -10.76
CA TYR A 84 -19.16 -1.16 -12.01
C TYR A 84 -20.12 -2.13 -12.72
N PHE A 85 -21.44 -1.99 -12.54
CA PHE A 85 -22.42 -2.89 -13.17
C PHE A 85 -22.39 -2.82 -14.70
N ASN A 86 -22.30 -1.61 -15.28
CA ASN A 86 -22.02 -1.39 -16.70
C ASN A 86 -21.24 -0.08 -16.90
N SER A 87 -20.75 0.16 -18.11
CA SER A 87 -19.91 1.33 -18.44
C SER A 87 -20.62 2.67 -18.31
N GLN A 88 -21.91 2.74 -18.67
CA GLN A 88 -22.72 3.96 -18.57
C GLN A 88 -22.93 4.34 -17.10
N ILE A 89 -23.39 3.39 -16.28
CA ILE A 89 -23.56 3.57 -14.83
C ILE A 89 -22.24 3.98 -14.16
N ALA A 90 -21.12 3.38 -14.55
CA ALA A 90 -19.80 3.76 -14.03
C ALA A 90 -19.34 5.17 -14.45
N GLN A 91 -19.82 5.70 -15.58
CA GLN A 91 -19.56 7.08 -16.00
C GLN A 91 -20.45 8.06 -15.23
N GLU A 92 -21.76 7.78 -15.11
CA GLU A 92 -22.69 8.60 -14.34
C GLU A 92 -22.30 8.68 -12.85
N TYR A 93 -21.86 7.57 -12.24
CA TYR A 93 -21.39 7.60 -10.85
C TYR A 93 -20.15 8.49 -10.67
N LYS A 94 -19.20 8.48 -11.60
CA LYS A 94 -18.04 9.39 -11.55
C LYS A 94 -18.45 10.86 -11.70
N ALA A 95 -19.47 11.14 -12.50
CA ALA A 95 -20.03 12.49 -12.60
C ALA A 95 -20.68 12.93 -11.27
N ILE A 96 -21.43 12.04 -10.62
CA ILE A 96 -22.04 12.27 -9.30
C ILE A 96 -20.96 12.47 -8.22
N GLU A 97 -19.93 11.62 -8.19
CA GLU A 97 -18.78 11.73 -7.27
C GLU A 97 -18.07 13.09 -7.44
N LYS A 98 -17.80 13.52 -8.69
CA LYS A 98 -17.21 14.83 -8.98
C LYS A 98 -18.09 16.00 -8.54
N ILE A 99 -19.41 15.91 -8.76
CA ILE A 99 -20.37 16.94 -8.30
C ILE A 99 -20.40 16.99 -6.76
N ALA A 100 -20.29 15.86 -6.07
CA ALA A 100 -20.23 15.80 -4.61
C ALA A 100 -18.90 16.35 -4.05
N GLN A 101 -17.77 16.06 -4.71
CA GLN A 101 -16.47 16.65 -4.39
C GLN A 101 -16.53 18.19 -4.51
N GLN A 102 -16.99 18.71 -5.66
CA GLN A 102 -17.13 20.16 -5.86
C GLN A 102 -18.04 20.80 -4.80
N LYS A 103 -19.20 20.20 -4.50
CA LYS A 103 -20.11 20.71 -3.46
C LYS A 103 -19.46 20.78 -2.07
N LEU A 104 -18.53 19.88 -1.74
CA LEU A 104 -17.76 19.98 -0.49
C LEU A 104 -16.72 21.10 -0.54
N VAL A 105 -16.05 21.28 -1.67
CA VAL A 105 -15.08 22.37 -1.91
C VAL A 105 -15.78 23.75 -1.84
N ASP A 106 -16.98 23.86 -2.39
CA ASP A 106 -17.79 25.09 -2.36
C ASP A 106 -18.24 25.46 -0.92
N MET A 107 -18.34 24.47 -0.01
CA MET A 107 -18.63 24.72 1.41
C MET A 107 -17.43 25.26 2.19
N VAL A 108 -16.21 25.13 1.68
CA VAL A 108 -15.00 25.68 2.32
C VAL A 108 -15.01 27.21 2.14
N PRO A 109 -14.71 28.01 3.20
CA PRO A 109 -14.54 29.45 3.06
C PRO A 109 -13.52 29.80 1.98
N ASP A 110 -13.78 30.85 1.20
CA ASP A 110 -12.95 31.23 0.04
C ASP A 110 -11.46 31.39 0.42
N GLU A 111 -11.18 31.90 1.62
CA GLU A 111 -9.82 32.13 2.16
C GLU A 111 -9.04 30.86 2.52
N LEU A 112 -9.68 29.68 2.50
CA LEU A 112 -9.09 28.37 2.79
C LEU A 112 -9.27 27.36 1.65
N ARG A 113 -9.97 27.73 0.56
CA ARG A 113 -10.40 26.75 -0.45
C ARG A 113 -9.22 26.05 -1.12
N ASP A 114 -8.15 26.79 -1.41
CA ASP A 114 -6.89 26.30 -1.99
C ASP A 114 -6.19 25.23 -1.13
N ILE A 115 -6.43 25.21 0.18
CA ILE A 115 -5.88 24.21 1.11
C ILE A 115 -6.65 22.88 1.01
N PHE A 116 -7.98 22.93 0.87
CA PHE A 116 -8.86 21.76 0.94
C PHE A 116 -9.25 21.20 -0.43
N GLU A 117 -9.36 22.03 -1.47
CA GLU A 117 -9.69 21.60 -2.83
C GLU A 117 -8.74 20.50 -3.35
N PRO A 118 -7.39 20.62 -3.21
CA PRO A 118 -6.47 19.56 -3.61
C PRO A 118 -6.49 18.32 -2.70
N LEU A 119 -7.29 18.30 -1.62
CA LEU A 119 -7.51 17.11 -0.79
C LEU A 119 -8.76 16.34 -1.23
N ILE A 120 -9.80 17.08 -1.63
CA ILE A 120 -11.14 16.55 -1.93
C ILE A 120 -11.27 16.16 -3.41
N ASP A 121 -10.72 16.96 -4.32
CA ASP A 121 -10.75 16.65 -5.75
C ASP A 121 -9.54 15.79 -6.17
N GLU A 122 -9.82 14.55 -6.56
CA GLU A 122 -8.83 13.59 -7.11
C GLU A 122 -8.08 14.11 -8.35
N HIS A 123 -8.58 15.11 -9.08
CA HIS A 123 -7.89 15.65 -10.25
C HIS A 123 -6.56 16.34 -9.89
N HIS A 124 -6.35 16.71 -8.63
CA HIS A 124 -5.09 17.27 -8.12
C HIS A 124 -4.06 16.21 -7.68
N TYR A 125 -4.41 14.93 -7.68
CA TYR A 125 -3.54 13.86 -7.19
C TYR A 125 -2.55 13.47 -8.30
N SER A 126 -1.27 13.35 -7.97
CA SER A 126 -0.32 12.72 -8.90
C SER A 126 -0.65 11.23 -9.10
N GLU A 127 -0.24 10.66 -10.24
CA GLU A 127 -0.43 9.22 -10.52
C GLU A 127 0.15 8.33 -9.41
N GLU A 128 1.27 8.74 -8.79
CA GLU A 128 1.89 7.99 -7.69
C GLU A 128 1.06 8.07 -6.39
N GLU A 129 0.52 9.25 -6.04
CA GLU A 129 -0.35 9.42 -4.89
C GLU A 129 -1.65 8.63 -5.06
N GLN A 130 -2.32 8.79 -6.20
CA GLN A 130 -3.57 8.09 -6.50
C GLN A 130 -3.35 6.56 -6.52
N SER A 131 -2.20 6.08 -7.03
CA SER A 131 -1.82 4.67 -7.01
C SER A 131 -1.58 4.13 -5.60
N ILE A 132 -0.98 4.92 -4.69
CA ILE A 132 -0.74 4.49 -3.31
C ILE A 132 -2.05 4.50 -2.49
N VAL A 133 -2.89 5.52 -2.65
CA VAL A 133 -4.20 5.58 -1.96
C VAL A 133 -5.10 4.42 -2.43
N LYS A 134 -5.19 4.13 -3.73
CA LYS A 134 -5.95 2.99 -4.27
C LYS A 134 -5.40 1.63 -3.82
N GLN A 135 -4.08 1.50 -3.61
CA GLN A 135 -3.50 0.30 -3.00
C GLN A 135 -3.84 0.17 -1.52
N ALA A 136 -3.91 1.28 -0.78
CA ALA A 136 -4.27 1.29 0.63
C ALA A 136 -5.75 0.95 0.84
N ASP A 137 -6.67 1.56 0.10
CA ASP A 137 -8.11 1.26 0.11
C ASP A 137 -8.36 -0.23 -0.16
N ALA A 138 -7.81 -0.77 -1.26
CA ALA A 138 -7.97 -2.17 -1.60
C ALA A 138 -7.34 -3.14 -0.58
N LEU A 139 -6.30 -2.72 0.18
CA LEU A 139 -5.77 -3.49 1.32
C LEU A 139 -6.69 -3.42 2.54
N CYS A 140 -7.27 -2.26 2.86
CA CYS A 140 -8.21 -2.10 3.97
C CYS A 140 -9.47 -2.93 3.74
N ALA A 141 -10.04 -2.87 2.54
CA ALA A 141 -11.15 -3.73 2.13
C ALA A 141 -10.80 -5.24 2.23
N TYR A 142 -9.55 -5.62 1.95
CA TYR A 142 -9.09 -7.01 2.11
C TYR A 142 -8.89 -7.40 3.58
N LEU A 143 -8.39 -6.50 4.44
CA LEU A 143 -8.27 -6.71 5.88
C LEU A 143 -9.65 -6.90 6.53
N LYS A 144 -10.62 -6.04 6.20
CA LYS A 144 -12.03 -6.18 6.58
C LYS A 144 -12.62 -7.54 6.18
N CYS A 145 -12.32 -8.02 4.97
CA CYS A 145 -12.71 -9.37 4.57
C CYS A 145 -12.04 -10.47 5.43
N LEU A 146 -10.78 -10.31 5.83
CA LEU A 146 -10.09 -11.27 6.70
C LEU A 146 -10.66 -11.26 8.13
N GLU A 147 -10.99 -10.10 8.68
CA GLU A 147 -11.60 -9.95 10.00
C GLU A 147 -12.95 -10.68 10.06
N GLU A 148 -13.84 -10.39 9.11
CA GLU A 148 -15.16 -11.02 9.00
C GLU A 148 -15.05 -12.56 8.83
N LEU A 149 -14.13 -13.04 7.98
CA LEU A 149 -13.88 -14.48 7.82
C LEU A 149 -13.30 -15.12 9.08
N SER A 150 -12.44 -14.41 9.82
CA SER A 150 -11.90 -14.90 11.10
C SER A 150 -12.97 -15.01 12.19
N ALA A 151 -14.00 -14.18 12.11
CA ALA A 151 -15.20 -14.24 12.94
C ALA A 151 -16.28 -15.23 12.40
N GLY A 152 -15.93 -16.06 11.40
CA GLY A 152 -16.82 -17.09 10.85
C GLY A 152 -17.82 -16.61 9.80
N ASN A 153 -17.71 -15.37 9.32
CA ASN A 153 -18.66 -14.80 8.36
C ASN A 153 -18.29 -15.09 6.90
N ASN A 154 -18.81 -16.20 6.37
CA ASN A 154 -18.49 -16.68 5.03
C ASN A 154 -19.04 -15.82 3.87
N GLU A 155 -19.92 -14.84 4.12
CA GLU A 155 -20.39 -13.91 3.07
C GLU A 155 -19.22 -13.15 2.42
N PHE A 156 -18.17 -12.86 3.19
CA PHE A 156 -16.97 -12.14 2.73
C PHE A 156 -16.01 -13.00 1.86
N LEU A 157 -16.26 -14.31 1.66
CA LEU A 157 -15.44 -15.16 0.79
C LEU A 157 -15.37 -14.64 -0.65
N LEU A 158 -16.51 -14.22 -1.21
CA LEU A 158 -16.59 -13.72 -2.59
C LEU A 158 -15.91 -12.35 -2.72
N ALA A 159 -16.06 -11.47 -1.73
CA ALA A 159 -15.39 -10.17 -1.69
C ALA A 159 -13.87 -10.34 -1.62
N LYS A 160 -13.38 -11.18 -0.71
CA LYS A 160 -11.96 -11.55 -0.62
C LYS A 160 -11.41 -12.06 -1.95
N GLY A 161 -12.07 -13.04 -2.56
CA GLY A 161 -11.62 -13.62 -3.84
C GLY A 161 -11.64 -12.61 -5.00
N ARG A 162 -12.55 -11.63 -4.99
CA ARG A 162 -12.53 -10.50 -5.93
C ARG A 162 -11.30 -9.62 -5.69
N LEU A 163 -11.07 -9.24 -4.44
CA LEU A 163 -9.96 -8.38 -4.02
C LEU A 163 -8.59 -9.02 -4.22
N GLU A 164 -8.43 -10.34 -4.12
CA GLU A 164 -7.14 -11.03 -4.33
C GLU A 164 -6.67 -11.01 -5.81
N ARG A 165 -7.60 -10.95 -6.78
CA ARG A 165 -7.27 -11.13 -8.22
C ARG A 165 -6.24 -10.12 -8.79
N PRO A 166 -6.27 -8.81 -8.48
CA PRO A 166 -5.24 -7.87 -8.92
C PRO A 166 -3.83 -8.21 -8.41
N TRP A 167 -3.70 -8.58 -7.14
CA TRP A 167 -2.40 -8.80 -6.48
C TRP A 167 -1.61 -10.00 -7.04
N HIS A 168 -2.30 -11.00 -7.60
CA HIS A 168 -1.66 -12.15 -8.23
C HIS A 168 -1.02 -11.82 -9.59
N ARG A 169 -1.50 -10.79 -10.30
CA ARG A 169 -1.02 -10.42 -11.65
C ARG A 169 0.15 -9.44 -11.67
N GLY A 170 0.50 -8.82 -10.53
CA GLY A 170 1.54 -7.80 -10.44
C GLY A 170 2.61 -8.06 -9.37
N ALA A 171 3.52 -7.10 -9.19
CA ALA A 171 4.63 -7.14 -8.24
C ALA A 171 4.21 -7.18 -6.75
N ALA A 172 2.91 -7.09 -6.46
CA ALA A 172 2.37 -6.92 -5.13
C ALA A 172 2.40 -8.17 -4.22
N ARG A 173 2.84 -9.33 -4.74
CA ARG A 173 3.12 -10.56 -3.95
C ARG A 173 4.04 -10.30 -2.74
N ARG A 174 4.93 -9.30 -2.82
CA ARG A 174 5.82 -8.93 -1.70
C ARG A 174 5.06 -8.34 -0.50
N TRP A 175 3.93 -7.66 -0.72
CA TRP A 175 3.18 -6.97 0.33
C TRP A 175 2.21 -7.88 1.10
N ILE A 176 1.53 -8.81 0.40
CA ILE A 176 0.71 -9.85 1.04
C ILE A 176 1.55 -10.68 2.03
N THR A 177 2.84 -10.89 1.71
CA THR A 177 3.77 -11.62 2.60
C THR A 177 4.06 -10.86 3.90
N LEU A 178 4.04 -9.52 3.91
CA LEU A 178 4.13 -8.74 5.16
C LEU A 178 2.82 -8.82 5.95
N CYS A 179 1.67 -8.58 5.32
CA CYS A 179 0.36 -8.56 6.02
C CYS A 179 -0.04 -9.93 6.59
N LYS A 180 0.42 -11.04 6.00
CA LYS A 180 0.22 -12.39 6.58
C LYS A 180 1.02 -12.64 7.87
N CYS A 181 2.04 -11.83 8.19
CA CYS A 181 2.78 -11.98 9.46
C CYS A 181 2.09 -11.26 10.62
N SER A 182 1.29 -10.22 10.37
CA SER A 182 0.59 -9.46 11.41
C SER A 182 -0.72 -10.13 11.87
N SER A 183 -1.40 -10.91 11.02
CA SER A 183 -2.62 -11.65 11.44
C SER A 183 -2.34 -12.97 12.18
N GLN A 184 -1.09 -13.47 12.17
CA GLN A 184 -0.65 -14.60 12.99
C GLN A 184 0.25 -14.11 14.12
N ALA A 185 -0.37 -13.46 15.11
CA ALA A 185 0.29 -12.76 16.22
C ALA A 185 1.17 -13.65 17.14
N SER A 186 1.17 -14.98 16.97
CA SER A 186 1.90 -15.93 17.82
C SER A 186 3.35 -16.21 17.44
N SER A 187 3.87 -15.74 16.29
CA SER A 187 5.28 -16.02 15.93
C SER A 187 6.06 -14.99 15.07
N CYS A 188 5.54 -13.77 14.85
CA CYS A 188 6.18 -12.80 13.96
C CYS A 188 7.49 -12.21 14.54
N ARG A 189 8.60 -12.97 14.46
CA ARG A 189 9.95 -12.57 14.86
C ARG A 189 10.55 -11.65 13.79
N TRP A 190 10.54 -10.34 14.05
CA TRP A 190 10.91 -9.24 13.14
C TRP A 190 12.27 -9.37 12.42
N THR A 191 13.18 -10.23 12.90
CA THR A 191 14.54 -10.38 12.37
C THR A 191 14.64 -11.00 10.97
N LYS A 192 13.59 -11.63 10.42
CA LYS A 192 13.65 -12.25 9.07
C LYS A 192 13.69 -11.24 7.90
N LEU A 193 13.42 -9.95 8.13
CA LEU A 193 13.49 -8.90 7.09
C LEU A 193 14.92 -8.55 6.62
N ALA A 194 15.96 -9.03 7.30
CA ALA A 194 17.36 -8.66 7.01
C ALA A 194 18.04 -9.46 5.88
N ARG A 195 17.44 -10.54 5.36
CA ARG A 195 18.11 -11.50 4.46
C ARG A 195 17.72 -11.39 2.98
N ILE A 196 17.58 -10.16 2.46
CA ILE A 196 17.49 -9.90 1.02
C ILE A 196 18.89 -9.59 0.49
N ARG A 197 19.38 -10.43 -0.43
CA ARG A 197 20.77 -10.39 -0.94
C ARG A 197 21.09 -9.05 -1.60
N ARG A 198 22.30 -8.53 -1.34
CA ARG A 198 22.91 -7.44 -2.14
C ARG A 198 23.09 -7.93 -3.57
N CYS A 199 22.30 -7.45 -4.52
CA CYS A 199 22.67 -7.52 -5.93
C CYS A 199 23.84 -6.55 -6.16
N LYS A 200 25.02 -7.09 -6.48
CA LYS A 200 26.16 -6.28 -6.93
C LYS A 200 25.80 -5.64 -8.27
N VAL A 201 25.64 -4.33 -8.28
CA VAL A 201 25.99 -3.53 -9.47
C VAL A 201 27.51 -3.38 -9.46
N LEU A 202 28.19 -3.89 -10.49
CA LEU A 202 29.51 -3.42 -10.96
C LEU A 202 29.95 -4.26 -12.18
N ALA A 203 30.45 -3.55 -13.20
CA ALA A 203 30.99 -4.04 -14.48
C ALA A 203 30.02 -4.82 -15.41
N GLY A 204 30.06 -4.65 -16.74
CA GLY A 204 30.89 -3.76 -17.55
C GLY A 204 31.54 -4.47 -18.74
N ARG A 205 30.86 -4.43 -19.90
CA ARG A 205 31.32 -4.82 -21.25
C ARG A 205 31.69 -6.29 -21.48
N ARG A 206 31.54 -6.70 -22.75
CA ARG A 206 31.87 -8.03 -23.29
C ARG A 206 33.31 -8.03 -23.79
N LEU A 207 33.99 -9.18 -23.74
CA LEU A 207 34.82 -9.71 -24.83
C LEU A 207 35.23 -11.16 -24.51
N CYS A 208 35.28 -12.01 -25.54
CA CYS A 208 35.83 -13.37 -25.47
C CYS A 208 37.35 -13.31 -25.71
N SER A 209 38.14 -14.18 -25.05
CA SER A 209 38.80 -15.32 -25.73
C SER A 209 39.72 -16.16 -24.82
N THR A 210 39.82 -17.46 -25.15
CA THR A 210 41.02 -18.34 -25.11
C THR A 210 41.94 -18.47 -23.89
N ARG A 211 41.79 -19.64 -23.23
CA ARG A 211 42.81 -20.65 -22.79
C ARG A 211 43.97 -20.29 -21.83
N PRO A 212 44.40 -21.25 -20.98
CA PRO A 212 45.56 -21.14 -20.10
C PRO A 212 46.85 -21.71 -20.73
N GLU A 213 48.01 -21.29 -20.24
CA GLU A 213 49.31 -21.88 -20.58
C GLU A 213 50.21 -22.01 -19.35
N TYR A 214 51.30 -22.79 -19.47
CA TYR A 214 51.91 -23.59 -18.40
C TYR A 214 53.41 -23.27 -18.19
N LEU A 215 53.94 -23.58 -17.00
CA LEU A 215 55.34 -24.03 -16.74
C LEU A 215 56.52 -23.04 -16.92
N LYS A 216 57.24 -22.74 -15.81
CA LYS A 216 58.70 -22.98 -15.52
C LYS A 216 59.25 -22.03 -14.43
N THR A 217 59.70 -22.56 -13.28
CA THR A 217 61.11 -22.71 -12.82
C THR A 217 61.90 -21.39 -12.86
N GLU A 218 62.40 -20.81 -11.76
CA GLU A 218 63.46 -21.28 -10.83
C GLU A 218 63.49 -20.39 -9.54
N THR A 219 64.34 -20.49 -8.49
CA THR A 219 65.44 -21.41 -8.05
C THR A 219 65.48 -21.48 -6.49
N VAL A 220 66.45 -22.18 -5.87
CA VAL A 220 66.76 -22.15 -4.41
C VAL A 220 68.30 -22.12 -4.22
N PRO A 221 68.86 -21.51 -3.16
CA PRO A 221 69.54 -22.35 -2.16
C PRO A 221 69.52 -21.86 -0.69
N GLY A 222 69.42 -22.82 0.24
CA GLY A 222 69.95 -22.74 1.61
C GLY A 222 68.99 -22.25 2.72
N SER A 223 69.06 -22.76 3.97
CA SER A 223 69.80 -23.92 4.50
C SER A 223 69.20 -24.33 5.87
N ALA A 224 69.44 -25.58 6.31
CA ALA A 224 69.31 -26.16 7.68
C ALA A 224 68.20 -25.64 8.66
N GLY A 225 67.41 -26.48 9.34
CA GLY A 225 67.39 -27.95 9.44
C GLY A 225 66.68 -28.42 10.71
N ARG A 226 66.64 -29.75 10.91
CA ARG A 226 66.06 -30.51 12.06
C ARG A 226 64.53 -30.67 12.08
N ARG A 227 64.12 -31.80 12.68
CA ARG A 227 62.80 -32.46 12.63
C ARG A 227 62.10 -32.42 14.01
N PRO A 228 60.83 -32.83 14.13
CA PRO A 228 59.93 -32.43 15.23
C PRO A 228 60.04 -33.37 16.46
N PRO A 229 59.12 -33.21 17.42
CA PRO A 229 58.20 -34.34 17.64
C PRO A 229 56.71 -33.99 17.63
N SER A 230 55.91 -35.07 17.65
CA SER A 230 54.49 -35.12 17.31
C SER A 230 53.58 -35.09 18.56
N PRO A 231 52.32 -35.61 18.59
CA PRO A 231 51.20 -34.81 19.06
C PRO A 231 50.56 -35.29 20.37
N VAL A 232 49.64 -34.49 20.92
CA VAL A 232 48.70 -34.93 21.96
C VAL A 232 47.31 -34.37 21.63
N TRP A 233 46.43 -35.29 21.21
CA TRP A 233 44.96 -35.32 21.21
C TRP A 233 44.17 -33.99 21.17
#